data_AF-A0A382BZJ8-F1
#
_entry.id   AF-A0A382BZJ8-F1
#
_cell.length_a   1.000
_cell.length_b   1.000
_cell.length_c   1.000
_cell.angle_alpha   90.00
_cell.angle_beta   90.00
_cell.angle_gamma   90.00
#
_symmetry.space_group_name_H-M   'P 1'
#
loop_
_entity.id
_entity.type
_entity.pdbx_description
1 polymer ?
#
loop_
_entity_poly.entity_id
_entity_poly.type
_entity_poly.pdbx_seq_one_letter_code
_entity_poly.pdbx_strand_id
1 'polypeptide(L)' 'MKNFIYKKSISEKISYIKLITDLSHEIGISITDSKELVDTAIIFINPKEINYEELKEEILSYIVINIFSLVCKL' A
#
# COMPACT_ATOMS: atom_id res chain seq x y z
N MET A 1 7.74 1.13 15.78
CA MET A 1 6.76 1.04 14.67
C MET A 1 5.32 1.38 15.04
N LYS A 2 4.84 1.15 16.28
CA LYS A 2 3.49 1.58 16.71
C LYS A 2 3.21 3.09 16.53
N ASN A 3 4.21 3.96 16.42
CA ASN A 3 4.01 5.41 16.50
C ASN A 3 3.55 6.14 15.22
N PHE A 4 3.63 5.53 14.03
CA PHE A 4 3.27 6.24 12.78
C PHE A 4 1.74 6.39 12.61
N ILE A 5 0.96 5.40 13.08
CA ILE A 5 -0.51 5.40 12.97
C ILE A 5 -1.16 6.22 14.09
N TYR A 6 -0.51 6.39 15.25
CA TYR A 6 -1.12 7.01 16.44
C TYR A 6 -1.19 8.55 16.37
N LYS A 7 -0.47 9.20 15.45
CA LYS A 7 -0.51 10.64 15.24
C LYS A 7 -1.42 11.09 14.09
N LYS A 8 -2.00 10.14 13.35
CA LYS A 8 -2.86 10.41 12.18
C LYS A 8 -4.27 10.80 12.58
N SER A 9 -4.82 11.76 11.83
CA SER A 9 -6.21 12.18 11.89
C SER A 9 -7.17 11.00 11.58
N ILE A 10 -8.44 11.14 11.95
CA ILE A 10 -9.46 10.12 11.69
C ILE A 10 -9.59 9.85 10.18
N SER A 11 -9.54 10.91 9.35
CA SER A 11 -9.60 10.78 7.89
C SER A 11 -8.43 9.96 7.35
N GLU A 12 -7.21 10.21 7.81
CA GLU A 12 -6.04 9.44 7.37
C GLU A 12 -6.12 7.97 7.76
N LYS A 13 -6.74 7.64 8.91
CA LYS A 13 -6.96 6.24 9.30
C LYS A 13 -7.99 5.56 8.40
N ILE A 14 -9.06 6.27 8.03
CA ILE A 14 -10.07 5.78 7.08
C ILE A 14 -9.42 5.53 5.71
N SER A 15 -8.65 6.48 5.19
CA SER A 15 -7.95 6.32 3.91
C SER A 15 -6.96 5.15 3.92
N TYR A 16 -6.23 4.94 5.03
CA TYR A 16 -5.35 3.79 5.20
C TYR A 16 -6.11 2.46 5.18
N ILE A 17 -7.22 2.34 5.93
CA ILE A 17 -8.04 1.12 5.95
C ILE A 17 -8.67 0.86 4.56
N LYS A 18 -9.14 1.93 3.89
CA LYS A 18 -9.67 1.85 2.53
C LYS A 18 -8.61 1.30 1.58
N LEU A 19 -7.40 1.86 1.59
CA LEU A 19 -6.28 1.40 0.76
C LEU A 19 -5.99 -0.08 0.95
N ILE A 20 -5.90 -0.55 2.20
CA ILE A 20 -5.65 -1.97 2.51
C ILE A 20 -6.76 -2.86 1.95
N THR A 21 -8.02 -2.43 2.11
CA THR A 21 -9.19 -3.20 1.67
C THR A 21 -9.25 -3.26 0.14
N ASP A 22 -9.06 -2.12 -0.52
CA ASP A 22 -9.04 -2.00 -1.97
C ASP A 22 -7.94 -2.88 -2.57
N LEU A 23 -6.71 -2.78 -2.08
CA LEU A 23 -5.59 -3.60 -2.56
C LEU A 23 -5.80 -5.09 -2.31
N SER A 24 -6.34 -5.48 -1.16
CA SER A 24 -6.68 -6.87 -0.86
C SER A 24 -7.69 -7.43 -1.87
N HIS A 25 -8.72 -6.64 -2.20
CA HIS A 25 -9.75 -7.03 -3.15
C HIS A 25 -9.23 -7.06 -4.60
N GLU A 26 -8.53 -6.03 -5.04
CA GLU A 26 -8.08 -5.87 -6.42
C GLU A 26 -6.94 -6.84 -6.79
N ILE A 27 -6.00 -7.08 -5.88
CA ILE A 27 -4.87 -8.00 -6.11
C ILE A 27 -5.27 -9.44 -5.79
N GLY A 28 -6.26 -9.65 -4.92
CA GLY A 28 -6.70 -10.97 -4.48
C GLY A 28 -5.80 -11.58 -3.39
N ILE A 29 -5.26 -10.75 -2.49
CA ILE A 29 -4.43 -11.16 -1.34
C ILE A 29 -5.17 -10.96 -0.02
N SER A 30 -4.69 -11.56 1.06
CA SER A 30 -5.31 -11.37 2.37
C SER A 30 -5.21 -9.91 2.85
N ILE A 31 -6.13 -9.49 3.71
CA ILE A 31 -6.08 -8.15 4.35
C ILE A 31 -4.77 -7.97 5.13
N THR A 32 -4.25 -9.04 5.73
CA THR A 32 -2.98 -9.03 6.46
C THR A 32 -1.81 -8.77 5.52
N ASP A 33 -1.73 -9.48 4.40
CA ASP A 33 -0.65 -9.31 3.42
C ASP A 33 -0.72 -7.92 2.76
N SER A 34 -1.93 -7.47 2.44
CA SER A 34 -2.17 -6.11 1.93
C SER A 34 -1.70 -5.04 2.92
N LYS A 35 -1.98 -5.22 4.22
CA LYS A 35 -1.49 -4.33 5.26
C LYS A 35 0.04 -4.32 5.32
N GLU A 36 0.69 -5.48 5.28
CA GLU A 36 2.15 -5.58 5.29
C GLU A 36 2.79 -4.91 4.07
N LEU A 37 2.18 -5.05 2.90
CA LEU A 37 2.57 -4.38 1.66
C LEU A 37 2.51 -2.84 1.81
N VAL A 38 1.36 -2.32 2.27
CA VAL A 38 1.16 -0.87 2.47
C VAL A 38 2.13 -0.32 3.52
N ASP A 39 2.29 -1.02 4.64
CA ASP A 39 3.21 -0.60 5.71
C ASP A 39 4.65 -0.57 5.19
N THR A 40 5.05 -1.57 4.40
CA THR A 40 6.38 -1.63 3.79
C THR A 40 6.59 -0.47 2.82
N ALA A 41 5.62 -0.19 1.94
CA ALA A 41 5.71 0.92 0.99
C ALA A 41 5.84 2.27 1.71
N ILE A 42 5.02 2.52 2.75
CA ILE A 42 5.09 3.75 3.55
C ILE A 42 6.46 3.90 4.23
N ILE A 43 7.00 2.82 4.79
CA ILE A 43 8.33 2.83 5.43
C ILE A 43 9.42 3.14 4.41
N PHE A 44 9.34 2.55 3.23
CA PHE A 44 10.34 2.70 2.18
C PHE A 44 10.35 4.13 1.59
N ILE A 45 9.17 4.67 1.30
CA ILE A 45 9.00 6.02 0.75
C ILE A 45 9.28 7.08 1.84
N ASN A 46 8.99 6.75 3.12
CA ASN A 46 9.08 7.64 4.28
C ASN A 46 8.58 9.07 4.01
N PRO A 47 7.35 9.23 3.48
CA PRO A 47 6.86 10.54 3.06
C PRO A 47 6.47 11.43 4.25
N LYS A 48 6.57 12.74 4.07
CA LYS A 48 6.12 13.73 5.07
C LYS A 48 4.59 13.75 5.21
N GLU A 49 3.88 13.61 4.11
CA GLU A 49 2.42 13.50 4.00
C GLU A 49 2.09 12.39 3.00
N ILE A 50 0.99 11.67 3.23
CA ILE A 50 0.63 10.50 2.40
C ILE A 50 -0.61 10.83 1.59
N ASN A 51 -0.46 10.89 0.27
CA ASN A 51 -1.58 10.78 -0.66
C ASN A 51 -1.88 9.29 -0.89
N TYR A 52 -2.98 8.80 -0.31
CA TYR A 52 -3.32 7.38 -0.35
C TYR A 52 -3.78 6.88 -1.72
N GLU A 53 -4.33 7.76 -2.57
CA GLU A 53 -4.72 7.37 -3.93
C GLU A 53 -3.47 7.23 -4.82
N GLU A 54 -2.52 8.17 -4.73
CA GLU A 54 -1.22 8.03 -5.42
C GLU A 54 -0.44 6.80 -4.93
N LEU A 55 -0.41 6.55 -3.62
CA LEU A 55 0.24 5.38 -3.05
C LEU A 55 -0.38 4.07 -3.57
N LYS A 56 -1.70 4.03 -3.80
CA LYS A 56 -2.37 2.87 -4.41
C LYS A 56 -1.85 2.60 -5.81
N GLU A 57 -1.80 3.62 -6.65
CA GLU A 57 -1.34 3.52 -8.03
C GLU A 57 0.14 3.10 -8.12
N GLU A 58 0.99 3.62 -7.24
CA GLU A 58 2.40 3.22 -7.17
C GLU A 58 2.56 1.74 -6.78
N ILE A 59 1.83 1.29 -5.76
CA ILE A 59 1.85 -0.12 -5.31
C ILE A 59 1.38 -1.05 -6.45
N LEU A 60 0.27 -0.71 -7.10
CA LEU A 60 -0.26 -1.51 -8.22
C LEU A 60 0.72 -1.53 -9.39
N SER A 61 1.29 -0.39 -9.75
CA SER A 61 2.29 -0.28 -10.82
C SER A 61 3.52 -1.13 -10.51
N TYR A 62 4.03 -1.08 -9.28
CA TYR A 62 5.13 -1.93 -8.83
C TYR A 62 4.80 -3.41 -9.00
N ILE A 63 3.62 -3.85 -8.55
CA ILE A 63 3.19 -5.25 -8.68
C ILE A 63 3.10 -5.66 -10.15
N VAL A 64 2.46 -4.85 -11.00
CA VAL A 64 2.32 -5.13 -12.43
C VAL A 64 3.69 -5.27 -13.10
N ILE A 65 4.63 -4.36 -12.82
CA ILE A 65 5.99 -4.41 -13.37
C ILE A 65 6.70 -5.70 -12.94
N ASN A 66 6.62 -6.08 -11.66
CA ASN A 66 7.28 -7.28 -11.15
C ASN A 66 6.66 -8.58 -11.72
N ILE A 67 5.33 -8.66 -11.80
CA ILE A 67 4.64 -9.79 -12.44
C ILE A 67 5.01 -9.86 -13.92
N PHE A 68 5.02 -8.72 -14.62
CA PHE A 68 5.39 -8.67 -16.02
C PHE A 68 6.83 -9.12 -16.25
N SER A 69 7.78 -8.63 -15.44
CA SER A 69 9.19 -9.09 -15.47
C SER A 69 9.29 -10.59 -15.25
N LEU A 70 8.56 -11.13 -14.27
CA LEU A 70 8.55 -12.56 -13.96
C LEU A 70 7.98 -13.41 -15.12
N VAL A 71 6.85 -13.00 -15.69
CA VAL A 71 6.16 -13.72 -16.78
C VAL A 71 6.97 -13.63 -18.08
N CYS A 72 7.50 -12.46 -18.40
CA CYS A 72 8.27 -12.24 -19.61
C CYS A 72 9.73 -12.70 -19.50
N LYS A 73 10.20 -13.09 -18.31
CA LYS A 73 11.60 -13.45 -18.02
C LYS A 73 12.58 -12.36 -18.49
N LEU A 74 12.19 -11.10 -18.33
CA LEU A 74 13.03 -9.94 -18.62
C LEU A 74 14.19 -9.84 -17.62
#